data_AF-G5JP84-F1
#
_entry.id   AF-G5JP84-F1
#
_cell.length_a   1.000
_cell.length_b   1.000
_cell.length_c   1.000
_cell.angle_alpha   90.00
_cell.angle_beta   90.00
_cell.angle_gamma   90.00
#
_symmetry.space_group_name_H-M   'P 1'
#
loop_
_entity.id
_entity.type
_entity.pdbx_description
1 polymer ?
#
loop_
_entity_poly.entity_id
_entity_poly.type
_entity_poly.pdbx_seq_one_letter_code
_entity_poly.pdbx_strand_id
1 'polypeptide(L)'
;MTDLNQALKDLQNLLAHHESVQAFKAVQAKVKERPTLNQLAHDMKAYQQEAVLFEKLEENQAADQLGQAADRLNQELSDLPLVQDYRAKMQDASDLLQYVTKSLEEKINEGLANGKR
;
A
#
# COMPACT_ATOMS: atom_id res chain seq x y z
N MET A 1 21.74 22.27 -2.80
CA MET A 1 21.07 20.98 -3.09
C MET A 1 21.51 19.88 -2.11
N THR A 2 22.77 19.88 -1.65
CA THR A 2 23.30 18.92 -0.67
C THR A 2 22.56 18.94 0.67
N ASP A 3 22.23 20.13 1.19
CA ASP A 3 21.56 20.27 2.50
C ASP A 3 20.11 19.76 2.48
N LEU A 4 19.38 19.99 1.40
CA LEU A 4 18.01 19.48 1.23
C LEU A 4 18.01 17.94 1.15
N ASN A 5 18.96 17.37 0.41
CA ASN A 5 19.11 15.91 0.33
C ASN A 5 19.50 15.31 1.68
N GLN A 6 20.29 16.02 2.50
CA GLN A 6 20.61 15.58 3.84
C GLN A 6 19.38 15.63 4.76
N ALA A 7 18.65 16.75 4.77
CA ALA A 7 17.41 16.87 5.54
C ALA A 7 16.37 15.81 5.15
N LEU A 8 16.28 15.48 3.86
CA LEU A 8 15.40 14.42 3.37
C LEU A 8 15.84 13.03 3.90
N LYS A 9 17.15 12.73 3.91
CA LYS A 9 17.67 11.48 4.49
C LYS A 9 17.37 11.40 5.99
N ASP A 10 17.52 12.51 6.71
CA ASP A 10 17.24 12.54 8.14
C ASP A 10 15.75 12.31 8.40
N LEU A 11 14.87 12.92 7.60
CA LEU A 11 13.43 12.65 7.65
C LEU A 11 13.11 11.18 7.34
N GLN A 12 13.70 10.61 6.28
CA GLN A 12 13.53 9.20 5.94
C GLN A 12 13.95 8.28 7.10
N ASN A 13 15.07 8.60 7.77
CA ASN A 13 15.53 7.86 8.94
C ASN A 13 14.53 7.97 10.09
N LEU A 14 14.02 9.17 10.40
CA LEU A 14 13.02 9.36 11.45
C LEU A 14 11.75 8.56 11.17
N LEU A 15 11.22 8.64 9.94
CA LEU A 15 10.05 7.87 9.52
C LEU A 15 10.31 6.37 9.58
N ALA A 16 11.51 5.92 9.18
CA ALA A 16 11.88 4.52 9.22
C ALA A 16 11.89 3.94 10.65
N HIS A 17 12.13 4.76 11.67
CA HIS A 17 12.11 4.39 13.09
C HIS A 17 10.76 4.67 13.79
N HIS A 18 9.80 5.30 13.11
CA HIS A 18 8.48 5.54 13.65
C HIS A 18 7.75 4.21 13.93
N GLU A 19 6.97 4.16 15.02
CA GLU A 19 6.30 2.95 15.49
C GLU A 19 5.42 2.29 14.44
N SER A 20 4.66 3.07 13.67
CA SER A 20 3.77 2.55 12.62
C SER A 20 4.56 1.87 11.49
N VAL A 21 5.71 2.43 11.12
CA VAL A 21 6.60 1.87 10.09
C VAL A 21 7.31 0.63 10.60
N GLN A 22 7.74 0.60 11.85
CA GLN A 22 8.34 -0.57 12.49
C GLN A 22 7.32 -1.71 12.63
N ALA A 23 6.11 -1.40 13.07
CA ALA A 23 5.00 -2.36 13.17
C ALA A 23 4.66 -2.94 11.78
N PHE A 24 4.59 -2.11 10.75
CA PHE A 24 4.37 -2.56 9.37
C PHE A 24 5.51 -3.48 8.88
N LYS A 25 6.77 -3.11 9.11
CA LYS A 25 7.92 -3.97 8.76
C LYS A 25 7.87 -5.33 9.45
N ALA A 26 7.49 -5.35 10.73
CA ALA A 26 7.40 -6.59 11.50
C ALA A 26 6.31 -7.53 10.96
N VAL A 27 5.10 -7.02 10.67
CA VAL A 27 4.03 -7.84 10.08
C VAL A 27 4.35 -8.22 8.63
N GLN A 28 5.01 -7.35 7.87
CA GLN A 28 5.48 -7.67 6.53
C GLN A 28 6.46 -8.85 6.52
N ALA A 29 7.38 -8.93 7.49
CA ALA A 29 8.28 -10.07 7.62
C ALA A 29 7.50 -11.38 7.86
N LYS A 30 6.51 -11.37 8.75
CA LYS A 30 5.63 -12.52 9.03
C LYS A 30 4.82 -12.97 7.81
N VAL A 31 4.38 -12.03 6.97
CA VAL A 31 3.71 -12.37 5.70
C VAL A 31 4.70 -12.97 4.71
N LYS A 32 5.91 -12.42 4.59
CA LYS A 32 6.97 -12.93 3.69
C LYS A 32 7.41 -14.35 4.03
N GLU A 33 7.40 -14.73 5.30
CA GLU A 33 7.70 -16.09 5.77
C GLU A 33 6.62 -17.12 5.39
N ARG A 34 5.47 -16.68 4.85
CA ARG A 34 4.37 -17.55 4.43
C ARG A 34 4.23 -17.53 2.91
N PRO A 35 4.99 -18.37 2.18
CA PRO A 35 4.98 -18.37 0.72
C PRO A 35 3.61 -18.66 0.12
N THR A 36 2.75 -19.40 0.84
CA THR A 36 1.36 -19.64 0.45
C THR A 36 0.53 -18.37 0.33
N LEU A 37 0.75 -17.35 1.18
CA LEU A 37 0.04 -16.07 1.09
C LEU A 37 0.50 -15.27 -0.13
N ASN A 38 1.79 -15.27 -0.41
CA ASN A 38 2.33 -14.62 -1.60
C ASN A 38 1.82 -15.31 -2.88
N GLN A 39 1.75 -16.64 -2.88
CA GLN A 39 1.22 -17.41 -4.00
C GLN A 39 -0.26 -17.10 -4.23
N LEU A 40 -1.09 -17.17 -3.20
CA LEU A 40 -2.52 -16.85 -3.29
C LEU A 40 -2.77 -15.40 -3.73
N ALA A 41 -1.97 -14.44 -3.25
CA ALA A 41 -2.06 -13.04 -3.68
C ALA A 41 -1.62 -12.85 -5.14
N HIS A 42 -0.62 -13.61 -5.59
CA HIS A 42 -0.19 -13.62 -6.98
C HIS A 42 -1.27 -14.20 -7.90
N ASP A 43 -1.84 -15.35 -7.54
CA ASP A 43 -2.89 -16.03 -8.30
C ASP A 43 -4.16 -15.18 -8.38
N MET A 44 -4.56 -14.54 -7.26
CA MET A 44 -5.66 -13.56 -7.23
C MET A 44 -5.42 -12.42 -8.24
N LYS A 45 -4.21 -11.86 -8.28
CA LYS A 45 -3.88 -10.76 -9.20
C LYS A 45 -3.87 -11.23 -10.66
N ALA A 46 -3.40 -12.45 -10.93
CA ALA A 46 -3.44 -13.04 -12.26
C ALA A 46 -4.89 -13.17 -12.76
N TYR A 47 -5.79 -13.70 -11.92
CA TYR A 47 -7.22 -13.79 -12.26
C TYR A 47 -7.87 -12.42 -12.50
N GLN A 48 -7.52 -11.39 -11.73
CA GLN A 48 -8.01 -10.02 -11.98
C GLN A 48 -7.52 -9.47 -13.32
N GLN A 49 -6.26 -9.72 -13.68
CA GLN A 49 -5.71 -9.27 -14.97
C GLN A 49 -6.34 -10.01 -16.16
N GLU A 50 -6.56 -11.32 -16.01
CA GLU A 50 -7.23 -12.14 -17.02
C GLU A 50 -8.70 -11.74 -17.16
N ALA A 51 -9.43 -11.48 -16.06
CA ALA A 51 -10.80 -10.99 -16.11
C ALA A 51 -10.90 -9.68 -16.91
N VAL A 52 -10.04 -8.70 -16.62
CA VAL A 52 -9.99 -7.43 -17.38
C VAL A 52 -9.64 -7.65 -18.86
N LEU A 53 -8.84 -8.67 -19.18
CA LEU A 53 -8.54 -9.02 -20.57
C LEU A 53 -9.78 -9.60 -21.28
N PHE A 54 -10.50 -10.52 -20.64
CA PHE A 54 -11.70 -11.13 -21.21
C PHE A 54 -12.87 -10.13 -21.34
N GLU A 55 -13.00 -9.17 -20.41
CA GLU A 55 -13.95 -8.06 -20.55
C GLU A 55 -13.67 -7.25 -21.84
N LYS A 56 -12.39 -6.97 -22.12
CA LYS A 56 -11.99 -6.26 -23.35
C LYS A 56 -12.23 -7.07 -24.63
N LEU A 57 -12.28 -8.40 -24.52
CA LEU A 57 -12.57 -9.32 -25.62
C LEU A 57 -14.07 -9.61 -25.76
N GLU A 58 -14.92 -8.94 -24.98
CA GLU A 58 -16.38 -9.14 -24.93
C GLU A 58 -16.81 -10.56 -24.51
N GLU A 59 -15.88 -11.34 -23.92
CA GLU A 59 -16.16 -12.68 -23.36
C GLU A 59 -16.67 -12.58 -21.92
N ASN A 60 -17.83 -11.95 -21.76
CA ASN A 60 -18.39 -11.59 -20.45
C ASN A 60 -18.55 -12.78 -19.49
N GLN A 61 -18.90 -13.98 -20.00
CA GLN A 61 -19.05 -15.16 -19.14
C GLN A 61 -17.71 -15.64 -18.56
N ALA A 62 -16.62 -15.56 -19.32
CA ALA A 62 -15.29 -15.95 -18.86
C ALA A 62 -14.72 -14.90 -17.89
N ALA A 63 -14.93 -13.62 -18.20
CA ALA A 63 -14.59 -12.50 -17.32
C ALA A 63 -15.29 -12.62 -15.96
N ASP A 64 -16.60 -12.88 -15.95
CA ASP A 64 -17.39 -13.04 -14.71
C ASP A 64 -16.89 -14.20 -13.85
N GLN A 65 -16.54 -15.34 -14.46
CA GLN A 65 -16.04 -16.50 -13.74
C GLN A 65 -14.67 -16.23 -13.09
N LEU A 66 -13.77 -15.58 -13.82
CA LEU A 66 -12.45 -15.20 -13.30
C LEU A 66 -12.54 -14.11 -12.23
N GLY A 67 -13.45 -13.14 -12.41
CA GLY A 67 -13.77 -12.13 -11.42
C GLY A 67 -14.27 -12.75 -10.12
N GLN A 68 -15.23 -13.68 -10.20
CA GLN A 68 -15.72 -14.40 -9.01
C GLN A 68 -14.63 -15.25 -8.34
N ALA A 69 -13.74 -15.87 -9.11
CA ALA A 69 -12.61 -16.63 -8.55
C ALA A 69 -11.62 -15.71 -7.81
N ALA A 70 -11.31 -14.55 -8.39
CA ALA A 70 -10.50 -13.53 -7.74
C ALA A 70 -11.15 -12.98 -6.47
N ASP A 71 -12.47 -12.73 -6.50
CA ASP A 71 -13.21 -12.22 -5.35
C ASP A 71 -13.24 -13.21 -4.19
N ARG A 72 -13.44 -14.51 -4.47
CA ARG A 72 -13.36 -15.56 -3.45
C ARG A 72 -11.98 -15.63 -2.82
N LEU A 73 -10.92 -15.63 -3.64
CA LEU A 73 -9.54 -15.61 -3.12
C LEU A 73 -9.26 -14.35 -2.30
N ASN A 74 -9.77 -13.19 -2.71
CA ASN A 74 -9.64 -11.95 -1.95
C ASN A 74 -10.37 -12.03 -0.60
N GLN A 75 -11.57 -12.61 -0.56
CA GLN A 75 -12.31 -12.84 0.69
C GLN A 75 -11.55 -13.79 1.62
N GLU A 76 -11.13 -14.96 1.12
CA GLU A 76 -10.36 -15.94 1.88
C GLU A 76 -9.07 -15.33 2.44
N LEU A 77 -8.34 -14.55 1.64
CA LEU A 77 -7.16 -13.83 2.09
C LEU A 77 -7.50 -12.74 3.12
N SER A 78 -8.58 -12.00 2.92
CA SER A 78 -8.98 -10.89 3.81
C SER A 78 -9.48 -11.37 5.17
N ASP A 79 -9.96 -12.61 5.27
CA ASP A 79 -10.41 -13.21 6.52
C ASP A 79 -9.26 -13.71 7.40
N LEU A 80 -8.05 -13.85 6.83
CA LEU A 80 -6.89 -14.30 7.59
C LEU A 80 -6.44 -13.21 8.59
N PRO A 81 -6.33 -13.52 9.89
CA PRO A 81 -5.93 -12.54 10.91
C PRO A 81 -4.61 -11.84 10.61
N LEU A 82 -3.66 -12.56 9.99
CA LEU A 82 -2.37 -12.00 9.60
C LEU A 82 -2.49 -10.99 8.46
N VAL A 83 -3.41 -11.20 7.51
CA VAL A 83 -3.65 -10.26 6.40
C VAL A 83 -4.38 -9.03 6.90
N GLN A 84 -5.33 -9.20 7.83
CA GLN A 84 -6.01 -8.08 8.50
C GLN A 84 -5.01 -7.21 9.28
N ASP A 85 -4.15 -7.82 10.08
CA ASP A 85 -3.09 -7.12 10.81
C ASP A 85 -2.12 -6.41 9.83
N TYR A 86 -1.72 -7.10 8.75
CA TYR A 86 -0.90 -6.49 7.70
C TYR A 86 -1.55 -5.25 7.09
N ARG A 87 -2.84 -5.33 6.71
CA ARG A 87 -3.59 -4.22 6.13
C ARG A 87 -3.75 -3.07 7.11
N ALA A 88 -4.06 -3.36 8.37
CA ALA A 88 -4.18 -2.34 9.41
C ALA A 88 -2.85 -1.59 9.63
N LYS A 89 -1.72 -2.32 9.76
CA LYS A 89 -0.41 -1.68 9.92
C LYS A 89 0.07 -0.94 8.67
N MET A 90 -0.30 -1.41 7.49
CA MET A 90 -0.06 -0.69 6.24
C MET A 90 -0.83 0.64 6.20
N GLN A 91 -2.08 0.64 6.69
CA GLN A 91 -2.89 1.85 6.80
C GLN A 91 -2.26 2.83 7.80
N ASP A 92 -1.88 2.38 9.00
CA ASP A 92 -1.21 3.20 10.01
C ASP A 92 0.07 3.88 9.46
N ALA A 93 0.87 3.14 8.68
CA ALA A 93 2.08 3.67 8.04
C ALA A 93 1.75 4.66 6.90
N SER A 94 0.69 4.40 6.14
CA SER A 94 0.22 5.30 5.07
C SER A 94 -0.30 6.62 5.63
N ASP A 95 -1.06 6.56 6.73
CA ASP A 95 -1.59 7.75 7.40
C ASP A 95 -0.47 8.65 7.93
N LEU A 96 0.60 8.06 8.46
CA LEU A 96 1.81 8.81 8.82
C LEU A 96 2.41 9.55 7.62
N LEU A 97 2.62 8.85 6.49
CA LEU A 97 3.20 9.46 5.29
C LEU A 97 2.30 10.58 4.75
N GLN A 98 0.98 10.36 4.78
CA GLN A 98 0.00 11.34 4.34
C GLN A 98 0.01 12.59 5.23
N TYR A 99 0.12 12.41 6.55
CA TYR A 99 0.24 13.50 7.51
C TYR A 99 1.50 14.34 7.28
N VAL A 100 2.65 13.68 7.11
CA VAL A 100 3.94 14.35 6.87
C VAL A 100 3.90 15.14 5.58
N THR A 101 3.37 14.53 4.51
CA THR A 101 3.27 15.18 3.19
C THR A 101 2.36 16.40 3.23
N LYS A 102 1.17 16.28 3.83
CA LYS A 102 0.24 17.41 4.00
C LYS A 102 0.86 18.53 4.82
N SER A 103 1.50 18.20 5.94
CA SER A 103 2.14 19.19 6.81
C SER A 103 3.27 19.96 6.07
N LEU A 104 4.06 19.26 5.25
CA LEU A 104 5.09 19.89 4.42
C LEU A 104 4.48 20.80 3.35
N GLU A 105 3.45 20.32 2.65
CA GLU A 105 2.74 21.09 1.62
C GLU A 105 2.14 22.38 2.19
N GLU A 106 1.43 22.28 3.32
CA GLU A 106 0.82 23.42 4.02
C GLU A 106 1.88 24.47 4.40
N LYS A 107 2.99 24.03 5.02
CA LYS A 107 4.06 24.95 5.46
C LYS A 107 4.77 25.64 4.29
N ILE A 108 5.00 24.91 3.19
CA ILE A 108 5.57 25.50 1.97
C ILE A 108 4.62 26.53 1.38
N ASN A 109 3.33 26.20 1.29
CA ASN A 109 2.30 27.09 0.76
C ASN A 109 2.15 28.37 1.61
N GLU A 110 2.18 28.28 2.94
CA GLU A 110 2.21 29.43 3.85
C GLU A 110 3.41 30.33 3.60
N GLY A 111 4.61 29.74 3.47
CA GLY A 111 5.84 30.48 3.17
C GLY A 111 5.77 31.25 1.86
N LEU A 112 5.19 30.64 0.82
CA LEU A 112 4.97 31.28 -0.48
C LEU A 112 3.90 32.39 -0.43
N ALA A 113 2.83 32.19 0.35
CA ALA A 113 1.76 33.17 0.49
C ALA A 113 2.22 34.42 1.25
N ASN A 114 3.06 34.27 2.27
CA ASN A 114 3.62 35.37 3.05
C ASN A 114 4.67 36.19 2.29
N GLY A 115 5.28 35.64 1.23
CA GLY A 115 6.21 36.35 0.34
C GLY A 115 5.55 37.27 -0.69
N LYS A 116 4.22 37.37 -0.72
CA LYS A 116 3.44 38.25 -1.63
C LYS A 116 2.99 39.57 -0.99
N ARG A 117 3.64 40.01 0.09
CA ARG A 117 3.38 41.30 0.76
C ARG A 117 4.56 42.25 0.62
#